data_AF-A0A6V7MB10-F1
#
_entry.id   AF-A0A6V7MB10-F1
#
_cell.length_a   1.000
_cell.length_b   1.000
_cell.length_c   1.000
_cell.angle_alpha   90.00
_cell.angle_beta   90.00
_cell.angle_gamma   90.00
#
_symmetry.space_group_name_H-M   'P 1'
#
loop_
_entity.id
_entity.type
_entity.pdbx_description
1 polymer ?
#
loop_
_entity_poly.entity_id
_entity_poly.type
_entity_poly.pdbx_seq_one_letter_code
_entity_poly.pdbx_strand_id
1 'polypeptide(L)' 'SIGSRTVHENEPVVEHGDVVILSVKPQVVPKVLPDLKDPSRLVVSIAMGISIDALEK' A
#
# COMPACT_ATOMS: atom_id res chain seq x y z
N SER A 1 4.40 17.09 -17.89
CA SER A 1 4.14 15.76 -17.32
C SER A 1 4.07 15.90 -15.81
N ILE A 2 3.22 15.11 -15.13
CA ILE A 2 3.26 14.99 -13.67
C ILE A 2 4.47 14.10 -13.35
N GLY A 3 5.62 14.68 -12.99
CA GLY A 3 6.87 13.93 -12.81
C GLY A 3 6.71 12.78 -11.80
N SER A 4 6.69 11.55 -12.30
CA SER A 4 6.57 10.34 -11.48
C SER A 4 7.94 9.75 -11.19
N ARG A 5 8.17 9.35 -9.94
CA ARG A 5 9.34 8.56 -9.56
C ARG A 5 8.95 7.09 -9.45
N THR A 6 9.78 6.21 -9.99
CA THR A 6 9.64 4.76 -9.83
C THR A 6 10.73 4.23 -8.93
N VAL A 7 10.40 3.22 -8.13
CA VAL A 7 11.33 2.52 -7.23
C VAL A 7 11.08 1.01 -7.34
N HIS A 8 12.04 0.21 -6.89
CA HIS A 8 11.96 -1.26 -6.94
C HIS A 8 11.50 -1.89 -5.61
N GLU A 9 11.35 -1.07 -4.57
CA GLU A 9 11.01 -1.49 -3.21
C GLU A 9 9.82 -0.65 -2.72
N ASN A 10 9.01 -1.22 -1.82
CA ASN A 10 7.81 -0.56 -1.29
C ASN A 10 8.15 0.50 -0.23
N GLU A 11 9.17 0.27 0.58
CA GLU A 11 9.56 1.11 1.73
C GLU A 11 9.71 2.59 1.34
N PRO A 12 10.43 2.98 0.26
CA PRO A 12 10.51 4.39 -0.14
C PRO A 12 9.17 5.03 -0.51
N VAL A 13 8.21 4.25 -1.03
CA VAL A 13 6.87 4.73 -1.38
C VAL A 13 6.06 5.00 -0.13
N VAL A 14 6.12 4.07 0.83
CA VAL A 14 5.44 4.21 2.12
C VAL A 14 6.05 5.42 2.81
N GLU A 15 7.36 5.45 3.05
CA GLU A 15 8.07 6.52 3.77
C GLU A 15 7.86 7.95 3.24
N HIS A 16 7.58 8.13 1.95
CA HIS A 16 7.34 9.46 1.36
C HIS A 16 5.86 9.80 1.21
N GLY A 17 4.97 8.81 1.18
CA GLY A 17 3.54 9.03 0.90
C GLY A 17 2.75 9.38 2.15
N ASP A 18 2.00 10.48 2.11
CA ASP A 18 0.93 10.76 3.10
C ASP A 18 -0.30 9.86 2.87
N VAL A 19 -0.55 9.53 1.60
CA VAL A 19 -1.61 8.63 1.13
C VAL A 19 -1.00 7.52 0.30
N VAL A 20 -1.24 6.27 0.69
CA VAL A 20 -0.74 5.07 0.00
C VAL A 20 -1.91 4.34 -0.66
N ILE A 21 -1.83 4.12 -1.96
CA ILE A 21 -2.85 3.38 -2.71
C ILE A 21 -2.37 1.93 -2.89
N LEU A 22 -3.10 0.97 -2.30
CA LEU A 22 -2.83 -0.45 -2.48
C LEU A 22 -3.52 -0.96 -3.75
N SER A 23 -2.75 -1.06 -4.83
CA SER A 23 -3.21 -1.43 -6.18
C SER A 23 -2.64 -2.74 -6.71
N VAL A 24 -2.19 -3.63 -5.82
CA VAL A 24 -1.68 -4.96 -6.20
C VAL A 24 -2.81 -5.96 -6.41
N LYS A 25 -2.51 -7.10 -7.05
CA LYS A 25 -3.48 -8.21 -7.15
C LYS A 25 -3.86 -8.73 -5.75
N PRO A 26 -5.10 -9.20 -5.51
CA PRO A 26 -5.57 -9.63 -4.18
C PRO A 26 -4.63 -10.60 -3.45
N GLN A 27 -4.08 -11.59 -4.16
CA GLN A 27 -3.16 -12.59 -3.62
C GLN A 27 -1.78 -12.03 -3.20
N VAL A 28 -1.48 -10.78 -3.54
CA VAL A 28 -0.23 -10.09 -3.18
C VAL A 28 -0.41 -9.26 -1.89
N VAL A 29 -1.65 -8.89 -1.53
CA VAL A 29 -1.94 -8.06 -0.34
C VAL A 29 -1.25 -8.58 0.92
N PRO A 30 -1.36 -9.87 1.31
CA PRO A 30 -0.74 -10.35 2.55
C PRO A 30 0.79 -10.20 2.58
N LYS A 31 1.44 -10.12 1.41
CA LYS A 31 2.89 -9.98 1.30
C LYS A 31 3.36 -8.55 1.52
N VAL A 32 2.50 -7.55 1.31
CA VAL A 32 2.86 -6.13 1.37
C VAL A 32 2.28 -5.42 2.60
N LEU A 33 1.31 -6.02 3.31
CA LEU A 33 0.79 -5.48 4.58
C LEU A 33 1.90 -5.20 5.62
N PRO A 34 2.96 -6.03 5.77
CA PRO A 34 4.03 -5.73 6.71
C PRO A 34 4.76 -4.41 6.44
N ASP A 35 4.78 -3.96 5.18
CA ASP A 35 5.42 -2.71 4.77
C ASP A 35 4.58 -1.48 5.13
N LEU A 36 3.29 -1.67 5.48
CA LEU A 36 2.31 -0.61 5.74
C LEU A 36 2.06 -0.36 7.24
N LYS A 37 2.93 -0.87 8.13
CA LYS A 37 2.72 -0.83 9.59
C LYS A 37 2.82 0.55 10.24
N ASP A 38 3.05 1.61 9.46
CA ASP A 38 3.08 2.98 9.97
C ASP A 38 1.64 3.52 10.16
N PRO A 39 1.19 3.75 11.40
CA PRO A 39 -0.17 4.20 11.69
C PRO A 39 -0.42 5.67 11.30
N SER A 40 0.60 6.42 10.89
CA SER A 40 0.47 7.83 10.52
C SER A 40 -0.07 8.06 9.10
N ARG A 41 -0.30 6.98 8.33
CA ARG A 41 -0.57 7.03 6.89
C ARG A 41 -1.99 6.66 6.53
N LEU A 42 -2.58 7.36 5.57
CA LEU A 42 -3.86 6.96 5.00
C LEU A 42 -3.64 5.88 3.94
N VAL A 43 -4.17 4.68 4.17
CA VAL A 43 -4.16 3.59 3.19
C VAL A 43 -5.50 3.52 2.47
N VAL A 44 -5.46 3.55 1.13
CA VAL A 44 -6.63 3.37 0.26
C VAL A 44 -6.44 2.09 -0.54
N SER A 45 -7.27 1.08 -0.29
CA SER A 45 -7.21 -0.18 -1.03
C SER A 45 -8.20 -0.21 -2.20
N ILE A 46 -7.72 -0.64 -3.37
CA ILE A 46 -8.55 -0.96 -4.54
C ILE A 46 -8.47 -2.46 -4.91
N ALA A 47 -7.96 -3.29 -3.99
CA ALA A 47 -7.84 -4.73 -4.19
C ALA A 47 -9.22 -5.42 -4.05
N MET A 48 -9.74 -5.95 -5.15
CA MET A 48 -11.05 -6.62 -5.20
C MET A 48 -11.15 -7.77 -4.20
N GLY A 49 -12.25 -7.83 -3.46
CA GLY A 49 -12.59 -8.95 -2.57
C GLY A 49 -11.79 -9.03 -1.27
N ILE A 50 -10.98 -8.01 -0.97
CA ILE A 50 -10.25 -7.90 0.28
C ILE A 50 -11.10 -7.11 1.27
N SER A 51 -11.45 -7.72 2.41
CA SER A 51 -12.17 -7.05 3.48
C SER A 51 -11.26 -6.12 4.27
N ILE A 52 -11.84 -5.15 4.99
CA ILE A 52 -11.10 -4.29 5.90
C ILE A 52 -10.40 -5.09 7.01
N ASP A 53 -11.08 -6.09 7.59
CA ASP A 53 -10.49 -7.02 8.57
C ASP A 53 -9.26 -7.78 8.06
N ALA A 54 -9.12 -7.95 6.75
CA ALA A 54 -7.94 -8.58 6.16
C ALA A 54 -6.77 -7.60 6.00
N LEU A 55 -7.06 -6.29 5.90
CA LEU A 55 -6.07 -5.21 5.81
C LEU A 55 -5.54 -4.76 7.17
N GLU A 56 -6.36 -4.85 8.22
CA GLU A 56 -6.02 -4.42 9.58
C GLU A 56 -5.28 -5.51 10.41
N LYS A 57 -4.84 -6.60 9.77
CA LYS A 57 -4.05 -7.67 10.39
C LYS A 57 -2.55 -7.42 10.28
#